data_AF-A0A7K9Y7Z4-F1
#
_entry.id   AF-A0A7K9Y7Z4-F1
#
_cell.length_a   1.000
_cell.length_b   1.000
_cell.length_c   1.000
_cell.angle_alpha   90.00
_cell.angle_beta   90.00
_cell.angle_gamma   90.00
#
_symmetry.space_group_name_H-M   'P 1'
#
loop_
_entity.id
_entity.type
_entity.pdbx_description
1 polymer ?
#
loop_
_entity_poly.entity_id
_entity_poly.type
_entity_poly.pdbx_seq_one_letter_code
_entity_poly.pdbx_strand_id
1 'polypeptide(L)'
;MPVWGLRRAHCGPEILRVTLYCSFDNYDDAIGLYEMILRKEATVHKSNFCVFMLYATETIAVQLCLKQLPIGVAAEPKESSLLQFRV
;
A
#
# COMPACT_ATOMS: atom_id res chain seq x y z
N MET A 1 12.84 -3.21 -5.55
CA MET A 1 12.41 -1.80 -5.39
C MET A 1 12.26 -1.52 -3.90
N PRO A 2 12.52 -0.29 -3.41
CA PRO A 2 12.32 0.01 -2.00
C PRO A 2 10.84 -0.15 -1.65
N VAL A 3 10.56 -0.82 -0.53
CA VAL A 3 9.21 -1.04 0.01
C VAL A 3 8.55 0.24 0.50
N TRP A 4 9.26 1.36 0.53
CA TRP A 4 8.74 2.65 0.95
C TRP A 4 9.36 3.81 0.15
N GLY A 5 8.67 4.94 0.11
CA GLY A 5 9.15 6.16 -0.53
C GLY A 5 8.47 7.41 0.04
N LEU A 6 9.16 8.53 -0.04
CA LEU A 6 8.68 9.85 0.35
C LEU A 6 8.33 10.65 -0.90
N ARG A 7 7.13 11.22 -0.97
CA ARG A 7 6.69 12.07 -2.07
C ARG A 7 6.18 13.39 -1.52
N ARG A 8 6.79 14.50 -1.94
CA ARG A 8 6.24 15.84 -1.71
C ARG A 8 5.18 16.14 -2.76
N ALA A 9 3.95 16.45 -2.32
CA ALA A 9 2.93 17.00 -3.19
C ALA A 9 3.19 18.51 -3.39
N HIS A 10 2.96 19.03 -4.59
CA HIS A 10 3.14 20.46 -4.89
C HIS A 10 2.20 21.35 -4.07
N CYS A 11 0.99 20.86 -3.76
CA CYS A 11 -0.02 21.56 -2.97
C CYS A 11 -0.71 20.58 -2.00
N GLY A 12 0.04 19.94 -1.10
CA GLY A 12 -0.52 18.99 -0.15
C GLY A 12 0.51 18.44 0.83
N PRO A 13 0.10 17.53 1.72
CA PRO A 13 0.99 16.96 2.72
C PRO A 13 2.12 16.16 2.07
N GLU A 14 3.24 16.06 2.76
CA GLU A 14 4.32 15.14 2.42
C GLU A 14 3.83 13.71 2.67
N ILE A 15 3.94 12.87 1.64
CA ILE A 15 3.37 11.52 1.66
C ILE A 15 4.50 10.51 1.92
N LEU A 16 4.45 9.85 3.07
CA LEU A 16 5.18 8.60 3.30
C LEU A 16 4.32 7.45 2.81
N ARG A 17 4.77 6.73 1.78
CA ARG A 17 4.05 5.59 1.23
C ARG A 17 4.86 4.32 1.38
N VAL A 18 4.29 3.34 2.08
CA VAL A 18 4.76 1.95 2.06
C VAL A 18 4.04 1.22 0.94
N THR A 19 4.77 0.54 0.07
CA THR A 19 4.24 -0.22 -1.07
C THR A 19 4.51 -1.69 -0.85
N LEU A 20 3.44 -2.48 -0.77
CA LEU A 20 3.50 -3.93 -0.84
C LEU A 20 3.21 -4.37 -2.27
N TYR A 21 3.94 -5.38 -2.72
CA TYR A 21 3.72 -5.97 -4.02
C TYR A 21 2.88 -7.23 -3.86
N CYS A 22 1.86 -7.34 -4.67
CA CYS A 22 0.97 -8.50 -4.75
C CYS A 22 1.18 -9.18 -6.09
N SER A 23 1.09 -10.51 -6.14
CA SER A 23 1.07 -11.22 -7.42
C SER A 23 -0.19 -10.87 -8.18
N PHE A 24 -0.18 -11.10 -9.50
CA PHE A 24 -1.35 -10.88 -10.33
C PHE A 24 -2.56 -11.64 -9.79
N ASP A 25 -2.36 -12.92 -9.45
CA ASP A 25 -3.42 -13.86 -9.09
C ASP A 25 -4.07 -13.61 -7.71
N ASN A 26 -3.41 -12.84 -6.83
CA ASN A 26 -3.89 -12.61 -5.46
C ASN A 26 -4.14 -11.13 -5.15
N TYR A 27 -4.18 -10.27 -6.17
CA TYR A 27 -4.29 -8.83 -5.98
C TYR A 27 -5.62 -8.43 -5.33
N ASP A 28 -6.75 -8.92 -5.84
CA ASP A 28 -8.08 -8.58 -5.31
C ASP A 28 -8.28 -9.16 -3.89
N ASP A 29 -7.81 -10.39 -3.65
CA ASP A 29 -7.82 -11.02 -2.33
C ASP A 29 -6.97 -10.24 -1.33
N ALA A 30 -5.80 -9.74 -1.75
CA ALA A 30 -4.95 -8.92 -0.91
C ALA A 30 -5.65 -7.59 -0.54
N ILE A 31 -6.36 -6.96 -1.47
CA ILE A 31 -7.15 -5.76 -1.15
C ILE A 31 -8.16 -6.07 -0.06
N GLY A 32 -8.97 -7.11 -0.23
CA GLY A 32 -9.98 -7.51 0.77
C GLY A 32 -9.37 -7.86 2.14
N LEU A 33 -8.23 -8.54 2.15
CA LEU A 33 -7.47 -8.83 3.37
C LEU A 33 -7.06 -7.55 4.09
N TYR A 34 -6.46 -6.59 3.39
CA TYR A 34 -6.00 -5.34 4.01
C TYR A 34 -7.17 -4.41 4.38
N GLU A 35 -8.29 -4.43 3.64
CA GLU A 35 -9.52 -3.76 4.07
C GLU A 35 -10.03 -4.30 5.41
N MET A 36 -10.02 -5.62 5.56
CA MET A 36 -10.41 -6.29 6.80
C MET A 36 -9.47 -5.96 7.96
N ILE A 37 -8.15 -6.07 7.75
CA ILE A 37 -7.15 -5.77 8.78
C ILE A 37 -7.20 -4.30 9.18
N LEU A 38 -7.33 -3.38 8.22
CA LEU A 38 -7.35 -1.94 8.48
C LEU A 38 -8.71 -1.43 8.95
N ARG A 39 -9.77 -2.24 8.82
CA ARG A 39 -11.18 -1.86 9.02
C ARG A 39 -11.55 -0.61 8.22
N LYS A 40 -11.05 -0.50 7.00
CA LYS A 40 -11.18 0.68 6.12
C LYS A 40 -11.13 0.26 4.65
N GLU A 41 -11.92 0.91 3.82
CA GLU A 41 -11.85 0.76 2.36
C GLU A 41 -10.64 1.49 1.76
N ALA A 42 -10.19 1.04 0.59
CA ALA A 42 -9.15 1.71 -0.17
C ALA A 42 -9.61 3.10 -0.64
N THR A 43 -8.81 4.14 -0.36
CA THR A 43 -9.06 5.52 -0.80
C THR A 43 -8.89 5.70 -2.30
N VAL A 44 -8.01 4.89 -2.91
CA VAL A 44 -7.84 4.81 -4.36
C VAL A 44 -7.88 3.35 -4.75
N HIS A 45 -8.70 3.00 -5.72
CA HIS A 45 -8.74 1.66 -6.29
C HIS A 45 -8.58 1.76 -7.81
N LYS A 46 -7.47 1.24 -8.33
CA LYS A 46 -7.21 1.09 -9.77
C LYS A 46 -6.87 -0.36 -10.07
N SER A 47 -6.92 -0.73 -11.35
CA SER A 47 -6.71 -2.09 -11.83
C SER A 47 -5.38 -2.71 -11.43
N ASN A 48 -4.33 -1.91 -11.17
CA ASN A 48 -3.00 -2.40 -10.84
C ASN A 48 -2.38 -1.78 -9.57
N PHE A 49 -3.10 -0.90 -8.88
CA PHE A 49 -2.72 -0.47 -7.54
C PHE A 49 -3.91 0.08 -6.75
N CYS A 50 -3.86 -0.10 -5.44
CA CYS A 50 -4.78 0.55 -4.50
C CYS A 50 -3.99 1.30 -3.43
N VAL A 51 -4.64 2.26 -2.78
CA VAL A 51 -4.04 3.06 -1.70
C VAL A 51 -5.00 3.16 -0.54
N PHE A 52 -4.50 2.86 0.65
CA PHE A 52 -5.16 3.08 1.94
C PHE A 52 -4.54 4.29 2.62
N MET A 53 -5.39 5.21 3.08
CA MET A 53 -4.97 6.29 3.97
C MET A 53 -4.90 5.78 5.42
N LEU A 54 -3.67 5.60 5.93
CA LEU A 54 -3.46 5.13 7.30
C LEU A 54 -3.55 6.29 8.29
N TYR A 55 -2.93 7.42 7.95
CA TYR A 55 -2.86 8.61 8.78
C TYR A 55 -2.74 9.86 7.90
N ALA A 56 -3.32 10.97 8.33
CA ALA A 56 -3.20 12.25 7.63
C ALA A 56 -3.29 13.43 8.62
N THR A 57 -2.44 14.43 8.40
CA THR A 57 -2.48 15.77 8.98
C THR A 57 -2.43 16.80 7.85
N GLU A 58 -2.41 18.07 8.20
CA GLU A 58 -2.20 19.16 7.23
C GLU A 58 -0.85 19.06 6.50
N THR A 59 0.17 18.48 7.14
CA THR A 59 1.55 18.49 6.64
C THR A 59 2.05 17.12 6.23
N ILE A 60 1.52 16.02 6.76
CA ILE A 60 2.02 14.65 6.54
C ILE A 60 0.85 13.70 6.27
N ALA A 61 1.04 12.79 5.31
CA ALA A 61 0.15 11.66 5.10
C ALA A 61 0.93 10.35 5.07
N VAL A 62 0.44 9.34 5.77
CA VAL A 62 0.97 7.98 5.74
C VAL A 62 0.01 7.10 4.95
N GLN A 63 0.54 6.43 3.94
CA GLN A 63 -0.23 5.59 3.03
C GLN A 63 0.35 4.18 2.97
N LEU A 64 -0.54 3.20 2.92
CA LEU A 64 -0.22 1.85 2.44
C LEU A 64 -0.70 1.74 0.99
N CYS A 65 0.14 1.25 0.10
CA CYS A 65 -0.18 1.00 -1.29
C CYS A 65 0.00 -0.49 -1.58
N LEU A 66 -0.98 -1.11 -2.20
CA LEU A 66 -0.79 -2.43 -2.81
C LEU A 66 -0.57 -2.21 -4.29
N LYS A 67 0.47 -2.83 -4.85
CA LYS A 67 0.79 -2.73 -6.27
C LYS A 67 0.83 -4.12 -6.88
N GLN A 68 0.00 -4.34 -7.88
CA GLN A 68 -0.03 -5.60 -8.62
C GLN A 68 1.26 -5.74 -9.44
N LEU A 69 1.87 -6.91 -9.36
CA LEU A 69 2.97 -7.31 -10.21
C LEU A 69 2.44 -7.85 -11.56
N PRO A 70 3.26 -7.81 -12.63
CA PRO A 70 2.90 -8.42 -13.90
C PRO A 70 2.58 -9.92 -13.75
N ILE A 71 1.80 -10.45 -14.70
CA ILE A 71 1.48 -11.88 -14.80
C ILE A 71 2.76 -12.70 -14.82
N GLY A 72 2.78 -13.80 -14.06
CA GLY A 72 3.92 -14.70 -13.95
C GLY A 72 5.04 -14.24 -13.01
N VAL A 73 4.90 -13.07 -12.37
CA VAL A 73 5.85 -12.59 -11.36
C VAL A 73 5.31 -12.86 -9.95
N ALA A 74 6.03 -13.67 -9.19
CA ALA A 74 5.70 -13.97 -7.80
C ALA A 74 6.09 -12.79 -6.87
N ALA A 75 5.22 -12.49 -5.92
CA ALA A 75 5.54 -11.62 -4.79
C ALA A 75 6.33 -12.42 -3.75
N GLU A 76 7.63 -12.16 -3.65
CA GLU A 76 8.49 -12.83 -2.66
C GLU A 76 8.59 -12.02 -1.37
N PRO A 77 8.35 -12.64 -0.19
CA PRO A 77 8.57 -11.97 1.08
C PRO A 77 10.05 -11.60 1.22
N LYS A 78 10.32 -10.37 1.67
CA LYS A 78 11.67 -9.94 1.99
C LYS A 78 11.96 -10.26 3.44
N GLU A 79 13.04 -11.00 3.70
CA GLU A 79 13.43 -11.42 5.06
C GLU A 79 13.76 -10.25 6.01
N SER A 80 13.95 -9.04 5.48
CA SER A 80 14.34 -7.86 6.24
C SER A 80 13.19 -6.89 6.55
N SER A 81 11.92 -7.28 6.41
CA SER A 81 10.80 -6.38 6.63
C SER A 81 9.63 -7.04 7.37
N LEU A 82 9.17 -6.40 8.44
CA LEU A 82 7.95 -6.75 9.17
C LEU A 82 6.97 -5.59 9.04
N LEU A 83 5.72 -5.89 8.69
CA LEU A 83 4.62 -4.93 8.75
C LEU A 83 3.69 -5.32 9.89
N GLN A 84 3.53 -4.43 10.86
CA GLN A 84 2.65 -4.63 12.00
C GLN A 84 1.52 -3.61 11.98
N PHE A 85 0.29 -4.09 12.12
CA PHE A 85 -0.90 -3.26 12.27
C PHE A 85 -1.29 -3.22 13.74
N ARG A 86 -1.71 -2.04 14.22
CA ARG A 86 -2.43 -1.90 15.49
C ARG A 86 -3.91 -1.87 15.16
N VAL A 87 -4.64 -2.88 15.64
CA VAL A 87 -6.06 -3.15 15.33
C VAL A 87 -6.93 -3.07 16.57
#